data_AF-A0A401RAX9-F1
#
_entry.id   AF-A0A401RAX9-F1
#
_cell.length_a   1.000
_cell.length_b   1.000
_cell.length_c   1.000
_cell.angle_alpha   90.00
_cell.angle_beta   90.00
_cell.angle_gamma   90.00
#
_symmetry.space_group_name_H-M   'P 1'
#
loop_
_entity.id
_entity.type
_entity.pdbx_description
1 polymer ?
#
loop_
_entity_poly.entity_id
_entity_poly.type
_entity_poly.pdbx_seq_one_letter_code
_entity_poly.pdbx_strand_id
1 'polypeptide(L)'
;MGSCRQSDPLVSAHRTETAATLAVPSPRATPERPVRGYVCRAGCGMATHGQYVPAGWYALQRSTGKSEKHLRLGLYCSLPCLVRSQRRLEEGASTHAVRLQLPADDIEHYADLLERALGDLHEGMTVREVGDKHGIPTKTLRGWLETASISIGADDRYSGIGTDTRQPPPLSAGQLRILRQGKNPISVVNELAQKQILHDIDWEDSRTGRAHKPLFTFSLTATRADNGSTLRSEGRSTTKAAARTAAAEDLVQQLTAALS
;
A
#
# COMPACT_ATOMS: atom_id res chain seq x y z
N MET A 1 67.35 -25.44 -17.12
CA MET A 1 68.20 -25.23 -15.93
C MET A 1 67.27 -24.85 -14.80
N GLY A 2 67.16 -25.51 -13.66
CA GLY A 2 67.79 -26.67 -13.09
C GLY A 2 66.96 -26.96 -11.82
N SER A 3 66.67 -28.24 -11.63
CA SER A 3 66.00 -28.82 -10.47
C SER A 3 66.59 -28.33 -9.13
N CYS A 4 65.75 -28.19 -8.09
CA CYS A 4 66.10 -28.79 -6.79
C CYS A 4 64.88 -28.92 -5.87
N ARG A 5 64.68 -30.16 -5.43
CA ARG A 5 63.77 -30.65 -4.40
C ARG A 5 64.09 -30.03 -3.04
N GLN A 6 63.10 -29.92 -2.15
CA GLN A 6 63.23 -30.47 -0.79
C GLN A 6 61.88 -30.64 -0.07
N SER A 7 61.66 -31.91 0.25
CA SER A 7 60.86 -32.61 1.25
C SER A 7 60.27 -31.86 2.45
N ASP A 8 59.07 -32.32 2.82
CA ASP A 8 58.33 -32.12 4.07
C ASP A 8 59.14 -32.35 5.37
N PRO A 9 58.63 -31.84 6.50
CA PRO A 9 58.08 -32.80 7.45
C PRO A 9 56.71 -32.42 8.03
N LEU A 10 55.90 -33.48 8.18
CA LEU A 10 54.71 -33.58 9.03
C LEU A 10 55.00 -33.12 10.46
N VAL A 11 54.23 -32.13 10.95
CA VAL A 11 54.05 -31.89 12.39
C VAL A 11 52.56 -31.89 12.69
N SER A 12 52.19 -32.80 13.59
CA SER A 12 50.86 -33.03 14.11
C SER A 12 50.35 -31.86 14.95
N ALA A 13 49.05 -31.60 14.77
CA ALA A 13 48.04 -31.29 15.78
C ALA A 13 48.48 -30.52 17.04
N HIS A 14 47.95 -29.29 17.17
CA HIS A 14 47.10 -28.96 18.30
C HIS A 14 46.03 -27.97 17.83
N ARG A 15 44.77 -28.44 17.80
CA ARG A 15 43.58 -27.58 17.82
C ARG A 15 43.54 -26.90 19.17
N THR A 16 43.62 -25.57 19.17
CA THR A 16 43.02 -24.74 20.21
C THR A 16 41.96 -23.90 19.50
N GLU A 17 40.71 -24.28 19.72
CA GLU A 17 39.54 -23.48 19.38
C GLU A 17 39.56 -22.21 20.22
N THR A 18 40.15 -21.14 19.69
CA THR A 18 39.84 -19.78 20.14
C THR A 18 38.49 -19.42 19.54
N ALA A 19 37.47 -19.36 20.40
CA ALA A 19 36.16 -18.83 20.08
C ALA A 19 36.31 -17.43 19.48
N ALA A 20 36.21 -17.34 18.16
CA ALA A 20 35.98 -16.09 17.46
C ALA A 20 34.57 -15.63 17.85
N THR A 21 34.49 -14.71 18.81
CA THR A 21 33.31 -13.89 19.06
C THR A 21 32.94 -13.24 17.74
N LEU A 22 31.96 -13.83 17.04
CA LEU A 22 31.32 -13.21 15.89
C LEU A 22 30.64 -11.94 16.39
N ALA A 23 31.31 -10.81 16.17
CA ALA A 23 30.73 -9.50 16.37
C ALA A 23 29.43 -9.44 15.56
N VAL A 24 28.31 -9.27 16.28
CA VAL A 24 27.00 -9.02 15.68
C VAL A 24 27.14 -7.80 14.78
N PRO A 25 26.85 -7.87 13.47
CA PRO A 25 26.85 -6.69 12.63
C PRO A 25 25.81 -5.73 13.20
N SER A 26 26.29 -4.61 13.72
CA SER A 26 25.46 -3.51 14.20
C SER A 26 24.41 -3.21 13.12
N PRO A 27 23.11 -3.09 13.47
CA PRO A 27 22.07 -2.82 12.49
C PRO A 27 22.50 -1.59 11.70
N ARG A 28 22.60 -1.71 10.37
CA ARG A 28 22.86 -0.56 9.51
C ARG A 28 21.85 0.51 9.91
N ALA A 29 22.35 1.57 10.54
CA ALA A 29 21.54 2.69 10.94
C ALA A 29 20.73 3.11 9.72
N THR A 30 19.40 3.09 9.84
CA THR A 30 18.53 3.67 8.81
C THR A 30 19.10 5.04 8.54
N PRO A 31 19.49 5.39 7.30
CA PRO A 31 20.16 6.65 7.03
C PRO A 31 19.31 7.75 7.62
N GLU A 32 19.88 8.44 8.61
CA GLU A 32 19.17 9.43 9.40
C GLU A 32 18.62 10.46 8.43
N ARG A 33 17.29 10.55 8.36
CA ARG A 33 16.68 11.44 7.37
C ARG A 33 16.99 12.86 7.80
N PRO A 34 17.45 13.72 6.88
CA PRO A 34 17.70 15.11 7.22
C PRO A 34 16.40 15.75 7.71
N VAL A 35 16.49 16.51 8.79
CA VAL A 35 15.37 17.32 9.28
C VAL A 35 14.97 18.32 8.20
N ARG A 36 13.68 18.40 7.90
CA ARG A 36 13.11 19.30 6.89
C ARG A 36 12.06 20.19 7.54
N GLY A 37 11.91 21.39 7.00
CA GLY A 37 10.77 22.26 7.30
C GLY A 37 9.54 21.87 6.48
N TYR A 38 8.38 21.91 7.11
CA TYR A 38 7.06 21.72 6.53
C TYR A 38 6.24 22.97 6.76
N VAL A 39 5.65 23.53 5.69
CA VAL A 39 4.84 24.75 5.75
C VAL A 39 3.47 24.47 5.16
N CYS A 40 2.42 24.94 5.83
CA CYS A 40 1.06 24.79 5.35
C CYS A 40 0.83 25.66 4.10
N ARG A 41 0.38 25.03 3.01
CA ARG A 41 0.20 25.71 1.72
C ARG A 41 -1.06 26.60 1.65
N ALA A 42 -1.95 26.49 2.63
CA ALA A 42 -3.15 27.33 2.75
C ALA A 42 -2.85 28.77 3.15
N GLY A 43 -1.60 29.11 3.48
CA GLY A 43 -1.22 30.47 3.88
C GLY A 43 -1.59 30.82 5.33
N CYS A 44 -1.96 29.84 6.16
CA CYS A 44 -2.21 30.06 7.59
C CYS A 44 -0.94 30.32 8.41
N GLY A 45 0.25 30.30 7.78
CA GLY A 45 1.53 30.57 8.41
C GLY A 45 2.09 29.42 9.26
N MET A 46 1.34 28.32 9.46
CA MET A 46 1.84 27.21 10.26
C MET A 46 3.04 26.53 9.59
N ALA A 47 4.13 26.43 10.34
CA ALA A 47 5.35 25.76 9.95
C ALA A 47 5.86 24.85 11.07
N THR A 48 6.53 23.77 10.72
CA THR A 48 7.10 22.81 11.68
C THR A 48 8.29 22.09 11.07
N HIS A 49 9.13 21.48 11.91
CA HIS A 49 10.35 20.82 11.49
C HIS A 49 10.36 19.38 11.97
N GLY A 50 10.82 18.46 11.11
CA GLY A 50 10.94 17.06 11.47
C GLY A 50 11.58 16.23 10.39
N GLN A 51 11.86 14.98 10.71
CA GLN A 51 12.36 14.00 9.74
C GLN A 51 11.22 13.45 8.85
N TYR A 52 9.97 13.58 9.30
CA TYR A 52 8.76 13.10 8.64
C TYR A 52 7.66 14.18 8.67
N VAL A 53 6.68 14.02 7.77
CA VAL A 53 5.48 14.86 7.78
C VAL A 53 4.80 14.70 9.15
N PRO A 54 4.46 15.80 9.84
CA PRO A 54 3.88 15.73 11.17
C PRO A 54 2.53 14.99 11.17
N ALA A 55 2.23 14.31 12.28
CA ALA A 55 0.93 13.71 12.48
C ALA A 55 -0.19 14.76 12.41
N GLY A 56 -1.32 14.38 11.80
CA GLY A 56 -2.48 15.28 11.62
C GLY A 56 -2.38 16.24 10.44
N TRP A 57 -1.27 16.25 9.70
CA TRP A 57 -1.16 17.00 8.45
C TRP A 57 -1.66 16.18 7.26
N TYR A 58 -2.27 16.87 6.30
CA TYR A 58 -2.81 16.30 5.07
C TYR A 58 -1.84 16.56 3.92
N ALA A 59 -1.52 15.52 3.16
CA ALA A 59 -0.71 15.61 1.96
C ALA A 59 -1.57 15.41 0.72
N LEU A 60 -1.64 16.41 -0.14
CA LEU A 60 -2.32 16.27 -1.43
C LEU A 60 -1.31 15.84 -2.49
N GLN A 61 -1.60 14.72 -3.13
CA GLN A 61 -0.75 14.12 -4.16
C GLN A 61 -1.59 13.77 -5.38
N ARG A 62 -1.02 13.96 -6.57
CA ARG A 62 -1.61 13.52 -7.84
C ARG A 62 -0.81 12.33 -8.37
N SER A 63 -1.50 11.23 -8.67
CA SER A 63 -0.90 10.12 -9.42
C SER A 63 -0.65 10.58 -10.86
N THR A 64 0.52 10.23 -11.41
CA THR A 64 0.91 10.65 -12.76
C THR A 64 0.54 9.61 -13.83
N GLY A 65 -0.22 8.57 -13.47
CA GLY A 65 -0.74 7.51 -14.36
C GLY A 65 0.32 6.59 -15.00
N LYS A 66 1.55 7.07 -15.22
CA LYS A 66 2.63 6.36 -15.93
C LYS A 66 3.85 6.02 -15.08
N SER A 67 3.87 6.36 -13.80
CA SER A 67 4.98 6.03 -12.89
C SER A 67 4.54 5.93 -11.43
N GLU A 68 5.28 5.19 -10.60
CA GLU A 68 5.15 5.19 -9.12
C GLU A 68 5.42 6.57 -8.49
N LYS A 69 5.75 7.59 -9.29
CA LYS A 69 6.03 8.93 -8.81
C LYS A 69 4.72 9.69 -8.63
N HIS A 70 4.38 9.91 -7.36
CA HIS A 70 3.33 10.82 -6.95
C HIS A 70 3.85 12.26 -7.00
N LEU A 71 3.14 13.14 -7.72
CA LEU A 71 3.42 14.57 -7.69
C LEU A 71 2.78 15.16 -6.44
N ARG A 72 3.59 15.63 -5.48
CA ARG A 72 3.08 16.29 -4.28
C ARG A 72 2.64 17.71 -4.61
N LEU A 73 1.34 17.97 -4.52
CA LEU A 73 0.71 19.27 -4.78
C LEU A 73 0.82 20.20 -3.57
N GLY A 74 0.72 19.67 -2.35
CA GLY A 74 0.82 20.49 -1.13
C GLY A 74 0.75 19.71 0.17
N LEU A 75 1.07 20.41 1.27
CA LEU A 75 0.89 19.95 2.65
C LEU A 75 0.00 20.96 3.39
N TYR A 76 -0.89 20.45 4.24
CA TYR A 76 -1.90 21.23 4.94
C TYR A 76 -1.96 20.80 6.40
N CYS A 77 -1.90 21.76 7.32
CA CYS A 77 -1.87 21.46 8.75
C CYS A 77 -3.20 20.98 9.33
N SER A 78 -4.30 21.13 8.60
CA SER A 78 -5.64 20.73 9.02
C SER A 78 -6.58 20.59 7.83
N LEU A 79 -7.69 19.87 8.01
CA LEU A 79 -8.73 19.72 7.00
C LEU A 79 -9.32 21.07 6.55
N PRO A 80 -9.63 22.04 7.44
CA PRO A 80 -10.07 23.38 7.01
C PRO A 80 -9.05 24.10 6.12
N CYS A 81 -7.75 23.92 6.36
CA CYS A 81 -6.71 24.51 5.51
C CYS A 81 -6.67 23.87 4.12
N LEU A 82 -6.88 22.55 4.03
CA LEU A 82 -7.01 21.86 2.76
C LEU A 82 -8.23 22.38 1.98
N VAL A 83 -9.41 22.42 2.61
CA VAL A 83 -10.65 22.89 1.98
C VAL A 83 -10.53 24.36 1.53
N ARG A 84 -9.97 25.24 2.38
CA ARG A 84 -9.75 26.66 2.01
C ARG A 84 -8.83 26.81 0.80
N SER A 85 -7.94 25.84 0.57
CA SER A 85 -7.02 25.87 -0.57
C SER A 85 -7.62 25.36 -1.89
N GLN A 86 -8.87 24.86 -1.87
CA GLN A 86 -9.56 24.31 -3.04
C GLN A 86 -9.52 25.28 -4.23
N ARG A 87 -9.97 26.52 -4.05
CA ARG A 87 -9.98 27.53 -5.11
C ARG A 87 -8.59 27.75 -5.73
N ARG A 88 -7.53 27.77 -4.90
CA ARG A 88 -6.15 27.92 -5.36
C ARG A 88 -5.66 26.68 -6.14
N LEU A 89 -6.15 25.49 -5.78
CA LEU A 89 -5.86 24.26 -6.49
C LEU A 89 -6.56 24.24 -7.85
N GLU A 90 -7.82 24.68 -7.93
CA GLU A 90 -8.59 24.85 -9.17
C GLU A 90 -7.94 25.88 -10.10
N GLU A 91 -7.54 27.04 -9.58
CA GLU A 91 -6.77 28.06 -10.31
C GLU A 91 -5.44 27.49 -10.85
N GLY A 92 -4.74 26.71 -10.03
CA GLY A 92 -3.51 26.03 -10.42
C GLY A 92 -3.73 24.96 -11.50
N ALA A 93 -4.82 24.20 -11.40
CA ALA A 93 -5.23 23.22 -12.40
C ALA A 93 -5.58 23.89 -13.72
N SER A 94 -6.32 25.00 -13.68
CA SER A 94 -6.68 25.80 -14.86
C SER A 94 -5.45 26.39 -15.53
N THR A 95 -4.55 27.00 -14.76
CA THR A 95 -3.26 27.54 -15.27
C THR A 95 -2.39 26.45 -15.90
N HIS A 96 -2.39 25.25 -15.30
CA HIS A 96 -1.66 24.10 -15.84
C HIS A 96 -2.31 23.54 -17.11
N ALA A 97 -3.64 23.50 -17.17
CA ALA A 97 -4.40 23.10 -18.35
C ALA A 97 -4.11 24.05 -19.52
N VAL A 98 -4.13 25.37 -19.29
CA VAL A 98 -3.73 26.39 -20.27
C VAL A 98 -2.31 26.15 -20.78
N ARG A 99 -1.35 25.88 -19.88
CA ARG A 99 0.05 25.61 -20.27
C ARG A 99 0.19 24.35 -21.12
N LEU A 100 -0.65 23.35 -20.87
CA LEU A 100 -0.68 22.09 -21.63
C LEU A 100 -1.61 22.16 -22.85
N GLN A 101 -2.21 23.31 -23.15
CA GLN A 101 -3.19 23.48 -24.22
C GLN A 101 -4.37 22.49 -24.12
N LEU A 102 -4.76 22.15 -22.89
CA LEU A 102 -5.96 21.36 -22.64
C LEU A 102 -7.18 22.30 -22.73
N PRO A 103 -8.19 22.02 -23.57
CA PRO A 103 -9.38 22.87 -23.69
C PRO A 103 -10.14 22.90 -22.37
N ALA A 104 -10.37 24.10 -21.84
CA ALA A 104 -10.86 24.33 -20.47
C ALA A 104 -12.37 24.09 -20.30
N ASP A 105 -13.16 24.35 -21.34
CA ASP A 105 -14.64 24.24 -21.29
C ASP A 105 -15.15 22.80 -21.44
N ASP A 106 -14.22 21.88 -21.71
CA ASP A 106 -14.51 20.53 -22.13
C ASP A 106 -14.33 19.53 -20.98
N ILE A 107 -13.54 19.84 -19.94
CA ILE A 107 -13.20 18.89 -18.87
C ILE A 107 -14.41 18.55 -17.99
N GLU A 108 -15.21 19.56 -17.62
CA GLU A 108 -16.45 19.35 -16.85
C GLU A 108 -17.49 18.64 -17.71
N HIS A 109 -17.62 19.04 -18.99
CA HIS A 109 -18.48 18.35 -19.95
C HIS A 109 -18.09 16.88 -20.13
N TYR A 110 -16.79 16.56 -20.23
CA TYR A 110 -16.30 15.19 -20.34
C TYR A 110 -16.50 14.39 -19.06
N ALA A 111 -16.35 15.00 -17.87
CA ALA A 111 -16.60 14.31 -16.60
C ALA A 111 -18.08 13.93 -16.46
N ASP A 112 -18.99 14.87 -16.72
CA ASP A 112 -20.44 14.64 -16.69
C ASP A 112 -20.90 13.61 -17.73
N LEU A 113 -20.24 13.60 -18.89
CA LEU A 113 -20.53 12.70 -20.00
C LEU A 113 -19.98 11.29 -19.73
N LEU A 114 -18.82 11.17 -19.06
CA LEU A 114 -18.28 9.90 -18.60
C LEU A 114 -19.13 9.30 -17.47
N GLU A 115 -19.59 10.10 -16.52
CA GLU A 115 -20.46 9.64 -15.43
C GLU A 115 -21.79 9.07 -15.96
N ARG A 116 -22.43 9.77 -16.91
CA ARG A 116 -23.63 9.28 -17.59
C ARG A 116 -23.37 8.02 -18.42
N ALA A 117 -22.26 7.98 -19.15
CA ALA A 117 -21.86 6.80 -19.90
C ALA A 117 -21.62 5.58 -18.99
N LEU A 118 -21.05 5.78 -17.79
CA LEU A 118 -20.86 4.72 -16.81
C LEU A 118 -22.19 4.22 -16.22
N GLY A 119 -23.16 5.10 -15.97
CA GLY A 119 -24.50 4.70 -15.56
C GLY A 119 -25.17 3.77 -16.57
N ASP A 120 -25.14 4.13 -17.85
CA ASP A 120 -25.73 3.31 -18.92
C ASP A 120 -25.02 1.96 -19.09
N LEU A 121 -23.69 1.95 -18.94
CA LEU A 121 -22.89 0.73 -18.93
C LEU A 121 -23.24 -0.20 -17.75
N HIS A 122 -23.52 0.37 -16.57
CA HIS A 122 -24.00 -0.38 -15.40
C HIS A 122 -25.41 -0.97 -15.60
N GLU A 123 -26.26 -0.29 -16.38
CA GLU A 123 -27.58 -0.80 -16.78
C GLU A 123 -27.51 -1.92 -17.83
N GLY A 124 -26.30 -2.30 -18.25
CA GLY A 124 -26.04 -3.45 -19.13
C GLY A 124 -25.93 -3.12 -20.61
N MET A 125 -25.93 -1.83 -20.98
CA MET A 125 -25.64 -1.39 -22.34
C MET A 125 -24.19 -1.71 -22.72
N THR A 126 -23.96 -1.94 -24.01
CA THR A 126 -22.61 -2.12 -24.56
C THR A 126 -21.92 -0.77 -24.78
N VAL A 127 -20.59 -0.75 -24.79
CA VAL A 127 -19.80 0.46 -25.09
C VAL A 127 -20.19 1.09 -26.43
N ARG A 128 -20.62 0.28 -27.40
CA ARG A 128 -21.10 0.76 -28.69
C ARG A 128 -22.43 1.51 -28.55
N GLU A 129 -23.42 0.91 -27.89
CA GLU A 129 -24.73 1.53 -27.67
C GLU A 129 -24.63 2.82 -26.85
N VAL A 130 -23.76 2.83 -25.83
CA VAL A 130 -23.49 4.02 -25.02
C VAL A 130 -22.79 5.09 -25.85
N GLY A 131 -21.82 4.72 -26.68
CA GLY A 131 -21.17 5.64 -27.62
C GLY A 131 -22.18 6.30 -28.57
N ASP A 132 -23.05 5.49 -29.18
CA ASP A 132 -24.10 5.98 -30.09
C ASP A 132 -25.10 6.90 -29.36
N LYS A 133 -25.49 6.55 -28.13
CA LYS A 133 -26.43 7.34 -27.29
C LYS A 133 -25.88 8.72 -26.91
N HIS A 134 -24.59 8.82 -26.59
CA HIS A 134 -23.95 10.08 -26.17
C HIS A 134 -23.20 10.80 -27.29
N GLY A 135 -23.25 10.28 -28.53
CA GLY A 135 -22.54 10.87 -29.68
C GLY A 135 -21.01 10.75 -29.57
N ILE A 136 -20.51 9.76 -28.82
CA ILE A 136 -19.08 9.54 -28.59
C ILE A 136 -18.59 8.44 -29.51
N PRO A 137 -17.51 8.66 -30.30
CA PRO A 137 -16.89 7.57 -31.03
C PRO A 137 -16.48 6.43 -30.09
N THR A 138 -16.87 5.19 -30.39
CA THR A 138 -16.63 4.02 -29.52
C THR A 138 -15.16 3.88 -29.11
N LYS A 139 -14.22 4.19 -30.02
CA LYS A 139 -12.77 4.18 -29.74
C LYS A 139 -12.37 5.21 -28.68
N THR A 140 -12.98 6.39 -28.70
CA THR A 140 -12.74 7.46 -27.74
C THR A 140 -13.27 7.06 -26.36
N LEU A 141 -14.50 6.53 -26.30
CA LEU A 141 -15.09 6.04 -25.05
C LEU A 141 -14.25 4.91 -24.43
N ARG A 142 -13.78 3.94 -25.24
CA ARG A 142 -12.85 2.90 -24.75
C ARG A 142 -11.56 3.49 -24.20
N GLY A 143 -10.95 4.45 -24.90
CA GLY A 143 -9.72 5.09 -24.44
C GLY A 143 -9.91 5.82 -23.10
N TRP A 144 -11.08 6.43 -22.88
CA TRP A 144 -11.42 7.04 -21.59
C TRP A 144 -11.60 6.02 -20.48
N LEU A 145 -12.34 4.95 -20.74
CA LEU A 145 -12.57 3.86 -19.77
C LEU A 145 -11.26 3.16 -19.40
N GLU A 146 -10.38 2.91 -20.38
CA GLU A 146 -9.04 2.35 -20.17
C GLU A 146 -8.17 3.29 -19.33
N THR A 147 -8.19 4.60 -19.64
CA THR A 147 -7.47 5.61 -18.86
C THR A 147 -7.97 5.67 -17.41
N ALA A 148 -9.25 5.42 -17.19
CA ALA A 148 -9.89 5.35 -15.88
C ALA A 148 -9.73 3.99 -15.17
N SER A 149 -9.02 3.02 -15.77
CA SER A 149 -8.85 1.65 -15.25
C SER A 149 -10.17 0.88 -15.06
N ILE A 150 -11.15 1.16 -15.94
CA ILE A 150 -12.45 0.51 -15.94
C ILE A 150 -12.41 -0.62 -16.98
N SER A 151 -12.70 -1.84 -16.55
CA SER A 151 -12.57 -3.03 -17.39
C SER A 151 -13.86 -3.28 -18.17
N ILE A 152 -13.70 -3.48 -19.47
CA ILE A 152 -14.77 -3.85 -20.40
C ILE A 152 -14.50 -5.28 -20.86
N GLY A 153 -15.53 -6.12 -20.79
CA GLY A 153 -15.49 -7.51 -21.23
C GLY A 153 -15.33 -7.64 -22.74
N ALA A 154 -15.05 -8.86 -23.21
CA ALA A 154 -14.93 -9.16 -24.64
C ALA A 154 -16.24 -8.94 -25.42
N ASP A 155 -17.37 -8.86 -24.72
CA ASP A 155 -18.71 -8.58 -25.24
C ASP A 155 -19.08 -7.09 -25.21
N ASP A 156 -18.10 -6.21 -25.00
CA ASP A 156 -18.28 -4.76 -24.88
C ASP A 156 -19.16 -4.31 -23.71
N ARG A 157 -19.36 -5.17 -22.72
CA ARG A 157 -20.10 -4.82 -21.50
C ARG A 157 -19.18 -4.42 -20.37
N TYR A 158 -19.70 -3.59 -19.48
CA TYR A 158 -19.01 -3.25 -18.25
C TYR A 158 -18.81 -4.49 -17.39
N SER A 159 -17.56 -4.78 -17.06
CA SER A 159 -17.18 -5.92 -16.22
C SER A 159 -16.78 -5.51 -14.80
N GLY A 160 -17.02 -4.25 -14.42
CA GLY A 160 -16.56 -3.68 -13.16
C GLY A 160 -15.44 -2.64 -13.32
N ILE A 161 -15.15 -1.90 -12.24
CA ILE A 161 -13.80 -1.40 -12.03
C ILE A 161 -12.92 -2.63 -12.09
N GLY A 162 -11.92 -2.63 -12.95
CA GLY A 162 -10.97 -3.73 -12.99
C GLY A 162 -10.38 -3.86 -11.60
N THR A 163 -10.83 -4.86 -10.83
CA THR A 163 -9.88 -5.59 -10.01
C THR A 163 -8.93 -6.13 -11.03
N ASP A 164 -7.83 -5.39 -11.24
CA ASP A 164 -6.69 -5.84 -11.99
C ASP A 164 -6.45 -7.27 -11.50
N THR A 165 -6.86 -8.27 -12.30
CA THR A 165 -6.53 -9.66 -12.08
C THR A 165 -5.07 -9.89 -12.44
N ARG A 166 -4.20 -8.90 -12.20
CA ARG A 166 -2.90 -9.17 -11.61
C ARG A 166 -3.15 -9.88 -10.30
N GLN A 167 -3.32 -11.20 -10.43
CA GLN A 167 -3.00 -12.16 -9.39
C GLN A 167 -1.76 -11.62 -8.66
N PRO A 168 -1.89 -11.19 -7.39
CA PRO A 168 -0.77 -10.66 -6.66
C PRO A 168 0.35 -11.71 -6.73
N PRO A 169 1.61 -11.31 -6.95
CA PRO A 169 2.70 -12.27 -7.06
C PRO A 169 2.63 -13.20 -5.84
N PRO A 170 2.73 -14.53 -6.03
CA PRO A 170 2.55 -15.47 -4.95
C PRO A 170 3.53 -15.13 -3.82
N LEU A 171 2.99 -14.86 -2.64
CA LEU A 171 3.79 -14.56 -1.47
C LEU A 171 4.59 -15.81 -1.11
N SER A 172 5.91 -15.75 -1.19
CA SER A 172 6.75 -16.84 -0.70
C SER A 172 6.96 -16.75 0.81
N ALA A 173 7.18 -17.90 1.47
CA ALA A 173 7.55 -17.93 2.89
C ALA A 173 8.79 -17.07 3.20
N GLY A 174 9.74 -16.97 2.26
CA GLY A 174 10.92 -16.11 2.39
C GLY A 174 10.58 -14.63 2.43
N GLN A 175 9.68 -14.16 1.56
CA GLN A 175 9.21 -12.77 1.55
C GLN A 175 8.43 -12.43 2.83
N LEU A 176 7.58 -13.34 3.30
CA LEU A 176 6.84 -13.14 4.55
C LEU A 176 7.79 -13.04 5.76
N ARG A 177 8.84 -13.86 5.81
CA ARG A 177 9.88 -13.77 6.85
C ARG A 177 10.59 -12.43 6.84
N ILE A 178 10.94 -11.90 5.66
CA ILE A 178 11.57 -10.57 5.53
C ILE A 178 10.60 -9.47 6.00
N LEU A 179 9.32 -9.56 5.63
CA LEU A 179 8.30 -8.59 6.07
C LEU A 179 8.13 -8.55 7.59
N ARG A 180 8.27 -9.70 8.27
CA ARG A 180 8.17 -9.80 9.74
C ARG A 180 9.37 -9.19 10.47
N GLN A 181 10.55 -9.11 9.86
CA GLN A 181 11.76 -8.69 10.55
C GLN A 181 11.64 -7.27 11.10
N GLY A 182 11.61 -7.15 12.43
CA GLY A 182 11.58 -5.87 13.14
C GLY A 182 10.26 -5.10 13.05
N LYS A 183 9.18 -5.69 12.50
CA LYS A 183 7.86 -5.05 12.41
C LYS A 183 6.89 -5.60 13.44
N ASN A 184 5.97 -4.75 13.89
CA ASN A 184 4.83 -5.19 14.69
C ASN A 184 3.94 -6.11 13.83
N PRO A 185 3.47 -7.26 14.35
CA PRO A 185 2.60 -8.19 13.63
C PRO A 185 1.36 -7.54 13.01
N ILE A 186 0.75 -6.56 13.68
CA ILE A 186 -0.40 -5.81 13.17
C ILE A 186 0.00 -5.02 11.91
N SER A 187 1.19 -4.40 11.90
CA SER A 187 1.71 -3.70 10.74
C SER A 187 1.97 -4.64 9.56
N VAL A 188 2.41 -5.88 9.84
CA VAL A 188 2.60 -6.90 8.81
C VAL A 188 1.25 -7.27 8.18
N VAL A 189 0.22 -7.55 8.98
CA VAL A 189 -1.14 -7.84 8.47
C VAL A 189 -1.67 -6.69 7.62
N ASN A 190 -1.52 -5.44 8.07
CA ASN A 190 -1.95 -4.27 7.30
C ASN A 190 -1.18 -4.13 5.97
N GLU A 191 0.12 -4.41 5.95
CA GLU A 191 0.91 -4.38 4.72
C GLU A 191 0.48 -5.49 3.74
N LEU A 192 0.16 -6.69 4.25
CA LEU A 192 -0.40 -7.76 3.43
C LEU A 192 -1.76 -7.39 2.83
N ALA A 193 -2.59 -6.66 3.58
CA ALA A 193 -3.86 -6.12 3.09
C ALA A 193 -3.66 -5.08 1.97
N GLN A 194 -2.73 -4.13 2.19
CA GLN A 194 -2.40 -3.09 1.20
C GLN A 194 -1.82 -3.67 -0.09
N LYS A 195 -1.09 -4.78 0.01
CA LYS A 195 -0.57 -5.53 -1.15
C LYS A 195 -1.60 -6.48 -1.77
N GLN A 196 -2.86 -6.46 -1.31
CA GLN A 196 -3.94 -7.33 -1.75
C GLN A 196 -3.60 -8.83 -1.63
N ILE A 197 -2.73 -9.20 -0.70
CA ILE A 197 -2.42 -10.60 -0.40
C ILE A 197 -3.50 -11.18 0.53
N LEU A 198 -4.03 -10.35 1.42
CA LEU A 198 -5.18 -10.65 2.27
C LEU A 198 -6.31 -9.65 1.96
N HIS A 199 -7.54 -10.15 1.93
CA HIS A 199 -8.76 -9.33 1.86
C HIS A 199 -9.78 -9.80 2.91
N ASP A 200 -10.92 -9.11 3.01
CA ASP A 200 -11.99 -9.38 3.99
C ASP A 200 -11.47 -9.51 5.42
N ILE A 201 -10.59 -8.57 5.81
CA ILE A 201 -9.98 -8.57 7.14
C ILE A 201 -10.99 -8.01 8.14
N ASP A 202 -11.36 -8.85 9.10
CA ASP A 202 -12.27 -8.48 10.18
C ASP A 202 -11.66 -8.75 11.56
N TRP A 203 -12.01 -7.88 12.52
CA TRP A 203 -11.51 -7.91 13.88
C TRP A 203 -12.68 -7.89 14.85
N GLU A 204 -12.81 -8.94 15.65
CA GLU A 204 -13.78 -8.99 16.74
C GLU A 204 -13.06 -8.90 18.09
N ASP A 205 -13.55 -8.06 19.00
CA ASP A 205 -13.06 -7.99 20.38
C ASP A 205 -14.13 -8.43 21.38
N SER A 206 -13.70 -9.22 22.36
CA SER A 206 -14.53 -9.55 23.52
C SER A 206 -13.73 -9.36 24.81
N ARG A 207 -14.45 -9.02 25.87
CA ARG A 207 -13.88 -8.81 27.21
C ARG A 207 -14.58 -9.74 28.18
N THR A 208 -13.79 -10.52 28.91
CA THR A 208 -14.26 -11.38 30.00
C THR A 208 -13.49 -11.06 31.29
N GLY A 209 -13.94 -11.64 32.41
CA GLY A 209 -13.30 -11.45 33.71
C GLY A 209 -13.79 -10.23 34.49
N ARG A 210 -13.24 -10.06 35.70
CA ARG A 210 -13.66 -9.00 36.63
C ARG A 210 -13.10 -7.64 36.18
N ALA A 211 -13.76 -6.55 36.56
CA ALA A 211 -13.36 -5.19 36.18
C ALA A 211 -11.88 -4.87 36.49
N HIS A 212 -11.36 -5.38 37.61
CA HIS A 212 -9.98 -5.19 38.08
C HIS A 212 -8.96 -6.22 37.55
N LYS A 213 -9.43 -7.26 36.84
CA LYS A 213 -8.62 -8.29 36.18
C LYS A 213 -9.28 -8.69 34.86
N PRO A 214 -9.36 -7.77 33.89
CA PRO A 214 -9.98 -8.07 32.61
C PRO A 214 -9.10 -8.99 31.78
N LEU A 215 -9.73 -9.88 31.04
CA LEU A 215 -9.12 -10.65 29.97
C LEU A 215 -9.75 -10.17 28.65
N PHE A 216 -8.91 -9.74 27.72
CA PHE A 216 -9.32 -9.33 26.40
C PHE A 216 -8.99 -10.45 25.41
N THR A 217 -9.95 -10.77 24.55
CA THR A 217 -9.80 -11.72 23.46
C THR A 217 -10.05 -10.97 22.16
N PHE A 218 -9.15 -11.13 21.20
CA PHE A 218 -9.31 -10.62 19.84
C PHE A 218 -9.32 -11.80 18.88
N SER A 219 -10.34 -11.86 18.03
CA SER A 219 -10.39 -12.77 16.89
C SER A 219 -10.08 -11.99 15.62
N LEU A 220 -9.29 -12.57 14.74
CA LEU A 220 -8.94 -12.00 13.45
C LEU A 220 -9.27 -13.01 12.36
N THR A 221 -10.07 -12.60 11.39
CA THR A 221 -10.34 -13.38 10.18
C THR A 221 -9.81 -12.63 8.96
N ALA A 222 -9.23 -13.37 8.02
CA ALA A 222 -8.76 -12.81 6.76
C ALA A 222 -8.82 -13.87 5.66
N THR A 223 -9.13 -13.47 4.44
CA THR A 223 -9.17 -14.36 3.27
C THR A 223 -7.92 -14.17 2.43
N ARG A 224 -7.30 -15.26 2.02
CA ARG A 224 -6.14 -15.27 1.13
C ARG A 224 -6.55 -15.01 -0.31
N ALA A 225 -5.90 -14.05 -0.96
CA ALA A 225 -6.19 -13.69 -2.35
C ALA A 225 -5.76 -14.76 -3.37
N ASP A 226 -4.78 -15.61 -3.02
CA ASP A 226 -4.20 -16.58 -3.96
C ASP A 226 -5.05 -17.85 -4.12
N ASN A 227 -5.75 -18.27 -3.08
CA ASN A 227 -6.53 -19.51 -3.07
C ASN A 227 -7.94 -19.38 -2.45
N GLY A 228 -8.32 -18.18 -1.99
CA GLY A 228 -9.61 -17.92 -1.35
C GLY A 228 -9.79 -18.56 0.04
N SER A 229 -8.74 -19.15 0.63
CA SER A 229 -8.85 -19.79 1.95
C SER A 229 -8.95 -18.75 3.06
N THR A 230 -9.91 -18.94 3.96
CA THR A 230 -10.08 -18.10 5.15
C THR A 230 -9.17 -18.59 6.27
N LEU A 231 -8.36 -17.68 6.79
CA LEU A 231 -7.55 -17.86 7.99
C LEU A 231 -8.28 -17.23 9.18
N ARG A 232 -8.21 -17.90 10.32
CA ARG A 232 -8.78 -17.41 11.58
C ARG A 232 -7.78 -17.59 12.71
N SER A 233 -7.51 -16.51 13.41
CA SER A 233 -6.63 -16.52 14.58
C SER A 233 -7.29 -15.88 15.78
N GLU A 234 -6.77 -16.19 16.96
CA GLU A 234 -7.25 -15.65 18.22
C GLU A 234 -6.09 -15.30 19.15
N GLY A 235 -6.16 -14.14 19.80
CA GLY A 235 -5.17 -13.66 20.76
C GLY A 235 -5.82 -13.24 22.07
N ARG A 236 -5.24 -13.64 23.20
CA ARG A 236 -5.74 -13.32 24.54
C ARG A 236 -4.69 -12.60 25.36
N SER A 237 -5.08 -11.56 26.09
CA SER A 237 -4.17 -10.86 27.02
C SER A 237 -4.91 -10.01 28.04
N THR A 238 -4.18 -9.52 29.05
CA THR A 238 -4.68 -8.59 30.06
C THR A 238 -4.82 -7.16 29.54
N THR A 239 -4.32 -6.85 28.34
CA THR A 239 -4.51 -5.56 27.66
C THR A 239 -5.03 -5.77 26.24
N LYS A 240 -5.86 -4.83 25.74
CA LYS A 240 -6.38 -4.88 24.36
C LYS A 240 -5.25 -4.91 23.32
N ALA A 241 -4.22 -4.08 23.50
CA ALA A 241 -3.10 -3.97 22.56
C ALA A 241 -2.30 -5.28 22.44
N ALA A 242 -2.01 -5.93 23.56
CA ALA A 242 -1.31 -7.21 23.56
C ALA A 242 -2.17 -8.35 22.99
N ALA A 243 -3.47 -8.39 23.33
CA ALA A 243 -4.39 -9.39 22.77
C ALA A 243 -4.51 -9.26 21.24
N ARG A 244 -4.66 -8.03 20.73
CA ARG A 244 -4.70 -7.76 19.29
C ARG A 244 -3.38 -8.11 18.58
N THR A 245 -2.25 -7.82 19.21
CA THR A 245 -0.92 -8.16 18.67
C THR A 245 -0.73 -9.67 18.64
N ALA A 246 -1.19 -10.40 19.65
CA ALA A 246 -1.14 -11.86 19.69
C ALA A 246 -1.99 -12.51 18.59
N ALA A 247 -3.19 -11.98 18.34
CA ALA A 247 -4.06 -12.46 17.24
C ALA A 247 -3.41 -12.23 15.86
N ALA A 248 -2.77 -11.07 15.65
CA ALA A 248 -2.02 -10.78 14.44
C ALA A 248 -0.82 -11.72 14.25
N GLU A 249 -0.06 -11.96 15.32
CA GLU A 249 1.10 -12.85 15.30
C GLU A 249 0.70 -14.28 14.94
N ASP A 250 -0.38 -14.79 15.54
CA ASP A 250 -0.91 -16.12 15.24
C ASP A 250 -1.35 -16.23 13.77
N LEU A 251 -2.06 -15.23 13.23
CA LEU A 251 -2.44 -15.22 11.80
C LEU A 251 -1.21 -15.28 10.89
N VAL A 252 -0.19 -14.49 11.19
CA VAL A 252 1.05 -14.43 10.40
C VAL A 252 1.82 -15.76 10.49
N GLN A 253 1.77 -16.44 11.64
CA GLN A 253 2.35 -17.78 11.80
C GLN A 253 1.58 -18.82 10.99
N GLN A 254 0.24 -18.82 11.03
CA GLN A 254 -0.60 -19.69 10.20
C GLN A 254 -0.31 -19.47 8.71
N LEU A 255 -0.20 -18.22 8.27
CA LEU A 255 0.16 -17.89 6.90
C LEU A 255 1.58 -18.37 6.53
N THR A 256 2.54 -18.25 7.45
CA THR A 256 3.91 -18.75 7.23
C THR A 256 3.93 -20.28 7.07
N ALA A 257 3.15 -20.99 7.89
CA ALA A 257 3.03 -22.45 7.84
C ALA A 257 2.35 -22.91 6.54
N ALA A 258 1.32 -22.19 6.08
CA ALA A 258 0.60 -22.51 4.85
C ALA A 258 1.37 -22.18 3.56
N LEU A 259 2.52 -21.51 3.66
CA LEU A 259 3.42 -21.15 2.55
C LEU A 259 4.73 -21.96 2.55
N SER A 260 4.93 -22.83 3.55
CA SER A 260 6.11 -23.70 3.69
C SER A 260 5.82 -25.08 3.11
#